data_AF-A0A7S0HQU2-F1
#
_entry.id   AF-A0A7S0HQU2-F1
#
_cell.length_a   1.000
_cell.length_b   1.000
_cell.length_c   1.000
_cell.angle_alpha   90.00
_cell.angle_beta   90.00
_cell.angle_gamma   90.00
#
_symmetry.space_group_name_H-M   'P 1'
#
loop_
_entity.id
_entity.type
_entity.pdbx_description
1 polymer ?
#
loop_
_entity_poly.entity_id
_entity_poly.type
_entity_poly.pdbx_seq_one_letter_code
_entity_poly.pdbx_strand_id
1 'polypeptide(L)'
;ARLQRHVWVRTPLLLLLNDQLLVYYCLAMINTALGLSVHSFFFVPLLLDIVVQSRLLQKVIEAVTINAQSLSLTFLLVLIVVYQFTIVGQLFYHEDYIWHYETAEGRDVRVDLCASTLECLKTTLYLGLNYDGLSQSLADLRDKVDHDPTGGNIRWTVDLLFYVVVIVMLLNIIFGIVIDTFAQQRDLQKQIKDDID
;
A
#
# COMPACT_ATOMS: atom_id res chain seq x y z
N ALA A 1 36.01 -10.63 37.88
CA ALA A 1 36.60 -9.69 36.90
C ALA A 1 36.07 -9.83 35.46
N ARG A 2 35.99 -11.04 34.85
CA ARG A 2 35.49 -11.20 33.45
C ARG A 2 33.97 -11.02 33.27
N LEU A 3 33.13 -11.47 34.22
CA LEU A 3 31.67 -11.33 34.10
C LEU A 3 31.19 -9.88 34.24
N GLN A 4 31.77 -9.08 35.14
CA GLN A 4 31.39 -7.66 35.29
C GLN A 4 31.68 -6.86 34.01
N ARG A 5 32.76 -7.17 33.28
CA ARG A 5 33.11 -6.45 32.05
C ARG A 5 32.07 -6.65 30.92
N HIS A 6 31.42 -7.81 30.84
CA HIS A 6 30.34 -8.03 29.86
C HIS A 6 29.04 -7.31 30.24
N VAL A 7 28.71 -7.21 31.53
CA VAL A 7 27.51 -6.50 32.01
C VAL A 7 27.66 -4.99 31.84
N TRP A 8 28.84 -4.44 32.13
CA TRP A 8 29.18 -3.02 31.95
C TRP A 8 29.31 -2.60 30.49
N VAL A 9 29.48 -3.53 29.54
CA VAL A 9 29.49 -3.22 28.10
C VAL A 9 28.12 -3.45 27.48
N ARG A 10 27.38 -4.49 27.89
CA ARG A 10 26.03 -4.75 27.38
C ARG A 10 25.01 -3.70 27.78
N THR A 11 25.07 -3.19 29.01
CA THR A 11 24.11 -2.19 29.51
C THR A 11 24.19 -0.84 28.79
N PRO A 12 25.37 -0.21 28.59
CA PRO A 12 25.45 1.04 27.81
C PRO A 12 25.22 0.80 26.32
N LEU A 13 25.54 -0.39 25.78
CA LEU A 13 25.32 -0.70 24.36
C LEU A 13 23.84 -0.94 24.03
N LEU A 14 23.08 -1.56 24.94
CA LEU A 14 21.61 -1.61 24.86
C LEU A 14 20.97 -0.23 25.06
N LEU A 15 21.53 0.62 25.92
CA LEU A 15 21.07 1.99 26.11
C LEU A 15 21.31 2.85 24.86
N LEU A 16 22.49 2.71 24.23
CA LEU A 16 22.85 3.37 22.97
C LEU A 16 21.99 2.91 21.79
N LEU A 17 21.65 1.62 21.70
CA LEU A 17 20.73 1.13 20.67
C LEU A 17 19.26 1.52 20.89
N ASN A 18 18.91 2.07 22.06
CA ASN A 18 17.56 2.57 22.32
C ASN A 18 17.36 4.00 21.79
N ASP A 19 18.44 4.74 21.55
CA ASP A 19 18.36 6.08 20.96
C ASP A 19 18.03 5.99 19.46
N GLN A 20 16.78 6.32 19.12
CA GLN A 20 16.27 6.26 17.74
C GLN A 20 17.13 7.05 16.75
N LEU A 21 17.70 8.18 17.19
CA LEU A 21 18.60 8.99 16.39
C LEU A 21 19.95 8.29 16.11
N LEU A 22 20.48 7.56 17.10
CA LEU A 22 21.73 6.82 16.93
C LEU A 22 21.55 5.61 16.01
N VAL A 23 20.44 4.88 16.18
CA VAL A 23 20.07 3.77 15.29
C VAL A 23 19.93 4.26 13.85
N TYR A 24 19.30 5.42 13.64
CA TYR A 24 19.18 6.03 12.32
C TYR A 24 20.55 6.31 11.66
N TYR A 25 21.47 6.99 12.37
CA TYR A 25 22.81 7.26 11.84
C TYR A 25 23.63 5.98 11.61
N CYS A 26 23.49 4.97 12.49
CA CYS A 26 24.11 3.66 12.30
C CYS A 26 23.61 2.97 11.02
N LEU A 27 22.30 2.98 10.76
CA LEU A 27 21.73 2.43 9.53
C LEU A 27 22.20 3.19 8.30
N ALA A 28 22.32 4.51 8.36
CA ALA A 28 22.85 5.34 7.28
C ALA A 28 24.33 4.99 6.97
N MET A 29 25.17 4.81 8.00
CA MET A 29 26.56 4.36 7.82
C MET A 29 26.64 2.96 7.19
N ILE A 30 25.79 2.03 7.64
CA ILE A 30 25.71 0.66 7.07
C ILE A 30 25.31 0.71 5.60
N ASN A 31 24.28 1.47 5.24
CA ASN A 31 23.83 1.62 3.85
C ASN A 31 24.91 2.25 2.96
N THR A 32 25.67 3.23 3.48
CA THR A 32 26.80 3.83 2.75
C THR A 32 27.91 2.81 2.49
N ALA A 33 28.26 2.00 3.49
CA ALA A 33 29.26 0.95 3.37
C ALA A 33 28.82 -0.15 2.38
N LEU A 34 27.54 -0.54 2.39
CA LEU A 34 26.95 -1.49 1.43
C LEU A 34 26.87 -0.90 0.01
N GLY A 35 26.63 0.41 -0.11
CA GLY A 35 26.64 1.13 -1.39
C GLY A 35 28.01 1.14 -2.08
N LEU A 36 29.07 1.27 -1.28
CA LEU A 36 30.46 1.24 -1.76
C LEU A 36 30.95 -0.19 -2.07
N SER A 37 30.50 -1.19 -1.33
CA SER A 37 31.04 -2.56 -1.41
C SER A 37 30.23 -3.53 -2.28
N VAL A 38 28.90 -3.39 -2.36
CA VAL A 38 28.02 -4.35 -3.03
C VAL A 38 27.40 -3.75 -4.30
N HIS A 39 26.60 -2.68 -4.18
CA HIS A 39 25.88 -2.09 -5.31
C HIS A 39 25.38 -0.68 -5.01
N SER A 40 25.39 0.21 -6.01
CA SER A 40 24.94 1.60 -5.87
C SER A 40 23.46 1.77 -5.46
N PHE A 41 22.65 0.71 -5.52
CA PHE A 41 21.24 0.74 -5.08
C PHE A 41 21.08 1.07 -3.59
N PHE A 42 22.06 0.71 -2.76
CA PHE A 42 22.02 1.01 -1.32
C PHE A 42 22.13 2.50 -0.99
N PHE A 43 22.38 3.37 -1.98
CA PHE A 43 22.26 4.82 -1.80
C PHE A 43 20.81 5.31 -1.80
N VAL A 44 19.84 4.56 -2.34
CA VAL A 44 18.44 5.03 -2.46
C VAL A 44 17.81 5.35 -1.09
N PRO A 45 17.94 4.50 -0.04
CA PRO A 45 17.40 4.81 1.27
C PRO A 45 18.02 6.06 1.93
N LEU A 46 19.26 6.44 1.57
CA LEU A 46 19.88 7.67 2.09
C LEU A 46 19.15 8.93 1.62
N LEU A 47 18.47 8.91 0.46
CA LEU A 47 17.71 10.07 -0.01
C LEU A 47 16.50 10.38 0.91
N LEU A 48 16.01 9.39 1.67
CA LEU A 48 14.92 9.61 2.63
C LEU A 48 15.35 10.45 3.85
N ASP A 49 16.64 10.77 4.00
CA ASP A 49 17.14 11.66 5.06
C ASP A 49 16.50 13.05 5.04
N ILE A 50 16.06 13.51 3.86
CA ILE A 50 15.31 14.77 3.71
C ILE A 50 14.04 14.82 4.58
N VAL A 51 13.40 13.67 4.81
CA VAL A 51 12.22 13.55 5.66
C VAL A 51 12.57 13.83 7.12
N VAL A 52 13.71 13.32 7.60
CA VAL A 52 14.16 13.51 8.98
C VAL A 52 14.68 14.94 9.19
N GLN A 53 15.26 15.55 8.16
CA GLN A 53 15.75 16.93 8.25
C GLN A 53 14.64 17.99 8.21
N SER A 54 13.55 17.72 7.48
CA SER A 54 12.47 18.69 7.27
C SER A 54 11.31 18.53 8.25
N ARG A 55 11.08 19.55 9.08
CA ARG A 55 9.95 19.59 10.03
C ARG A 55 8.58 19.49 9.34
N LEU A 56 8.45 19.96 8.10
CA LEU A 56 7.20 19.90 7.35
C LEU A 56 6.86 18.46 6.94
N LEU A 57 7.84 17.72 6.42
CA LEU A 57 7.63 16.33 5.97
C LEU A 57 7.36 15.41 7.16
N GLN A 58 8.02 15.63 8.29
CA GLN A 58 7.73 14.90 9.53
C GLN A 58 6.27 15.06 9.95
N LYS A 59 5.73 16.28 9.89
CA LYS A 59 4.33 16.55 10.26
C LYS A 59 3.34 15.87 9.32
N VAL A 60 3.65 15.78 8.03
CA VAL A 60 2.82 15.04 7.07
C VAL A 60 2.80 13.55 7.39
N ILE A 61 3.95 12.93 7.69
CA ILE A 61 4.01 11.52 8.05
C ILE A 61 3.30 11.27 9.38
N GLU A 62 3.56 12.11 10.38
CA GLU A 62 2.93 12.04 11.70
C GLU A 62 1.40 12.10 11.60
N ALA A 63 0.87 12.98 10.74
CA ALA A 63 -0.57 13.11 10.49
C ALA A 63 -1.19 11.84 9.88
N VAL A 64 -0.43 11.05 9.12
CA VAL A 64 -0.93 9.76 8.61
C VAL A 64 -0.75 8.64 9.64
N THR A 65 0.33 8.66 10.43
CA THR A 65 0.65 7.58 11.37
C THR A 65 -0.07 7.66 12.72
N ILE A 66 -0.57 8.83 13.13
CA ILE A 66 -1.22 9.00 14.45
C ILE A 66 -2.49 8.13 14.58
N ASN A 67 -3.19 7.93 13.46
CA ASN A 67 -4.42 7.13 13.36
C ASN A 67 -4.18 5.82 12.59
N ALA A 68 -2.96 5.28 12.63
CA ALA A 68 -2.58 4.06 11.89
C ALA A 68 -3.46 2.84 12.24
N GLN A 69 -3.99 2.77 13.47
CA GLN A 69 -4.93 1.72 13.87
C GLN A 69 -6.23 1.80 13.05
N SER A 70 -6.86 2.98 12.97
CA SER A 70 -8.07 3.20 12.18
C SER A 70 -7.82 2.97 10.69
N LEU A 71 -6.65 3.37 10.20
CA LEU A 71 -6.24 3.14 8.81
C LEU A 71 -6.07 1.64 8.50
N SER A 72 -5.44 0.88 9.39
CA SER A 72 -5.25 -0.57 9.20
C SER A 72 -6.56 -1.36 9.25
N LEU A 73 -7.50 -0.98 10.12
CA LEU A 73 -8.85 -1.55 10.13
C LEU A 73 -9.63 -1.22 8.86
N THR A 74 -9.46 0.00 8.33
CA THR A 74 -10.06 0.38 7.05
C THR A 74 -9.49 -0.46 5.90
N PHE A 75 -8.18 -0.65 5.86
CA PHE A 75 -7.54 -1.50 4.85
C PHE A 75 -8.06 -2.94 4.92
N LEU A 76 -8.22 -3.49 6.14
CA LEU A 76 -8.83 -4.80 6.35
C LEU A 76 -10.27 -4.86 5.82
N LEU A 77 -11.08 -3.84 6.11
CA LEU A 77 -12.46 -3.76 5.64
C LEU A 77 -12.54 -3.72 4.10
N VAL A 78 -11.68 -2.92 3.45
CA VAL A 78 -11.58 -2.88 1.98
C VAL A 78 -11.15 -4.22 1.42
N LEU A 79 -10.18 -4.90 2.04
CA LEU A 79 -9.74 -6.23 1.61
C LEU A 79 -10.87 -7.25 1.70
N ILE A 80 -11.70 -7.20 2.76
CA ILE A 80 -12.90 -8.05 2.89
C ILE A 80 -13.90 -7.77 1.77
N VAL A 81 -14.20 -6.50 1.48
CA VAL A 81 -15.14 -6.11 0.41
C VAL A 81 -14.62 -6.57 -0.95
N VAL A 82 -13.36 -6.31 -1.27
CA VAL A 82 -12.71 -6.74 -2.53
C VAL A 82 -12.72 -8.26 -2.64
N TYR A 83 -12.51 -8.99 -1.55
CA TYR A 83 -12.60 -10.45 -1.54
C TYR A 83 -14.00 -10.95 -1.92
N GLN A 84 -15.07 -10.33 -1.41
CA GLN A 84 -16.43 -10.70 -1.80
C GLN A 84 -16.65 -10.51 -3.31
N PHE A 85 -16.23 -9.37 -3.85
CA PHE A 85 -16.31 -9.12 -5.30
C PHE A 85 -15.42 -10.06 -6.11
N THR A 86 -14.27 -10.48 -5.58
CA THR A 86 -13.41 -11.48 -6.22
C THR A 86 -14.12 -12.83 -6.36
N ILE A 87 -14.84 -13.29 -5.33
CA ILE A 87 -15.60 -14.55 -5.40
C ILE A 87 -16.74 -14.47 -6.42
N VAL A 88 -17.44 -13.32 -6.46
CA VAL A 88 -18.48 -13.08 -7.48
C VAL A 88 -17.86 -13.08 -8.88
N GLY A 89 -16.72 -12.40 -9.08
CA GLY A 89 -15.97 -12.39 -10.33
C GLY A 89 -15.52 -13.79 -10.76
N GLN A 90 -14.97 -14.57 -9.84
CA GLN A 90 -14.51 -15.93 -10.09
C GLN A 90 -15.66 -16.89 -10.48
N LEU A 91 -16.86 -16.73 -9.90
CA LEU A 91 -17.99 -17.61 -10.17
C LEU A 91 -18.77 -17.26 -11.44
N PHE A 92 -18.92 -15.97 -11.75
CA PHE A 92 -19.78 -15.52 -12.85
C PHE A 92 -19.01 -15.01 -14.08
N TYR A 93 -17.77 -14.56 -13.90
CA TYR A 93 -16.98 -13.84 -14.92
C TYR A 93 -15.54 -14.38 -15.03
N HIS A 94 -15.34 -15.69 -14.85
CA HIS A 94 -14.01 -16.31 -14.87
C HIS A 94 -13.26 -16.08 -16.19
N GLU A 95 -13.97 -16.13 -17.32
CA GLU A 95 -13.39 -15.96 -18.67
C GLU A 95 -12.74 -14.57 -18.86
N ASP A 96 -13.17 -13.54 -18.13
CA ASP A 96 -12.58 -12.20 -18.22
C ASP A 96 -11.18 -12.13 -17.60
N TYR A 97 -10.78 -13.12 -16.79
CA TYR A 97 -9.46 -13.18 -16.17
C TYR A 97 -8.43 -13.94 -17.00
N ILE A 98 -8.78 -14.36 -18.21
CA ILE A 98 -7.85 -14.99 -19.14
C ILE A 98 -7.20 -13.90 -19.97
N TRP A 99 -5.88 -13.75 -19.84
CA TRP A 99 -5.12 -12.83 -20.67
C TRP A 99 -4.52 -13.52 -21.88
N HIS A 100 -4.65 -12.84 -23.02
CA HIS A 100 -4.10 -13.27 -24.29
C HIS A 100 -2.99 -12.33 -24.70
N TYR A 101 -1.80 -12.87 -24.97
CA TYR A 101 -0.73 -12.10 -25.58
C TYR A 101 -0.07 -12.86 -26.72
N GLU A 102 0.36 -12.11 -27.72
CA GLU A 102 1.05 -12.66 -28.86
C GLU A 102 2.57 -12.60 -28.60
N THR A 103 3.22 -13.75 -28.74
CA THR A 103 4.68 -13.81 -28.63
C THR A 103 5.33 -13.22 -29.89
N ALA A 104 6.61 -12.84 -29.81
CA ALA A 104 7.39 -12.37 -30.97
C ALA A 104 7.45 -13.41 -32.13
N GLU A 105 7.10 -14.66 -31.85
CA GLU A 105 7.02 -15.77 -32.81
C GLU A 105 5.61 -15.95 -33.40
N GLY A 106 4.65 -15.08 -33.09
CA GLY A 106 3.26 -15.15 -33.59
C GLY A 106 2.41 -16.25 -32.94
N ARG A 107 2.84 -16.80 -31.79
CA ARG A 107 2.04 -17.77 -31.02
C ARG A 107 1.16 -17.02 -30.02
N ASP A 108 -0.15 -17.29 -30.04
CA ASP A 108 -1.13 -16.81 -29.05
C ASP A 108 -0.99 -17.65 -27.78
N VAL A 109 -0.58 -17.01 -26.69
CA VAL A 109 -0.45 -17.65 -25.38
C VAL A 109 -1.58 -17.14 -24.48
N ARG A 110 -2.27 -18.09 -23.85
CA ARG A 110 -3.35 -17.83 -22.88
C ARG A 110 -2.82 -18.04 -21.48
N VAL A 111 -3.01 -17.06 -20.61
CA VAL A 111 -2.61 -17.12 -19.20
C VAL A 111 -3.85 -16.88 -18.35
N ASP A 112 -4.16 -17.83 -17.48
CA ASP A 112 -5.22 -17.67 -16.49
C ASP A 112 -4.69 -16.90 -15.27
N LEU A 113 -5.18 -15.69 -15.04
CA LEU A 113 -4.83 -14.85 -13.88
C LEU A 113 -5.67 -15.16 -12.64
N CYS A 114 -6.66 -16.05 -12.75
CA CYS A 114 -7.63 -16.39 -11.71
C CYS A 114 -7.74 -17.92 -11.50
N ALA A 115 -6.63 -18.66 -11.69
CA ALA A 115 -6.58 -20.10 -11.45
C ALA A 115 -6.81 -20.46 -9.97
N SER A 116 -6.29 -19.65 -9.06
CA SER A 116 -6.58 -19.73 -7.61
C SER A 116 -7.28 -18.47 -7.10
N THR A 117 -8.06 -18.61 -6.04
CA THR A 117 -8.74 -17.46 -5.40
C THR A 117 -7.74 -16.39 -4.92
N LEU A 118 -6.54 -16.79 -4.53
CA LEU A 118 -5.50 -15.86 -4.10
C LEU A 118 -4.91 -15.08 -5.30
N GLU A 119 -4.69 -15.73 -6.44
CA GLU A 119 -4.26 -15.05 -7.67
C GLU A 119 -5.35 -14.11 -8.15
N CYS A 120 -6.61 -14.55 -8.16
CA CYS A 120 -7.75 -13.73 -8.54
C CYS A 120 -7.89 -12.49 -7.63
N LEU A 121 -7.66 -12.66 -6.32
CA LEU A 121 -7.67 -11.55 -5.37
C LEU A 121 -6.52 -10.57 -5.63
N LYS A 122 -5.30 -11.07 -5.88
CA LYS A 122 -4.15 -10.21 -6.23
C LYS A 122 -4.39 -9.43 -7.50
N THR A 123 -4.91 -10.10 -8.54
CA THR A 123 -5.23 -9.49 -9.83
C THR A 123 -6.33 -8.44 -9.66
N THR A 124 -7.41 -8.76 -8.96
CA THR A 124 -8.53 -7.83 -8.71
C THR A 124 -8.10 -6.64 -7.85
N LEU A 125 -7.23 -6.84 -6.85
CA LEU A 125 -6.71 -5.77 -5.99
C LEU A 125 -5.72 -4.88 -6.74
N TYR A 126 -4.84 -5.46 -7.55
CA TYR A 126 -3.88 -4.70 -8.35
C TYR A 126 -4.59 -3.90 -9.46
N LEU A 127 -5.36 -4.55 -10.32
CA LEU A 127 -6.05 -3.88 -11.43
C LEU A 127 -7.17 -2.96 -10.94
N GLY A 128 -7.93 -3.39 -9.92
CA GLY A 128 -9.08 -2.64 -9.41
C GLY A 128 -8.71 -1.39 -8.63
N LEU A 129 -7.55 -1.33 -7.97
CA LEU A 129 -7.09 -0.14 -7.25
C LEU A 129 -6.26 0.82 -8.11
N ASN A 130 -5.86 0.41 -9.32
CA ASN A 130 -5.22 1.30 -10.28
C ASN A 130 -6.27 2.27 -10.88
N TYR A 131 -5.79 3.43 -11.35
CA TYR A 131 -6.61 4.57 -11.79
C TYR A 131 -7.63 4.23 -12.90
N ASP A 132 -7.39 3.16 -13.65
CA ASP A 132 -8.22 2.72 -14.77
C ASP A 132 -9.41 1.83 -14.34
N GLY A 133 -9.40 1.34 -13.10
CA GLY A 133 -10.42 0.43 -12.58
C GLY A 133 -10.38 -0.97 -13.21
N LEU A 134 -11.08 -1.90 -12.57
CA LEU A 134 -11.09 -3.31 -12.95
C LEU A 134 -11.66 -3.52 -14.36
N SER A 135 -12.76 -2.85 -14.72
CA SER A 135 -13.45 -3.06 -16.01
C SER A 135 -12.62 -2.63 -17.21
N GLN A 136 -11.89 -1.52 -17.13
CA GLN A 136 -11.09 -1.01 -18.24
C GLN A 136 -9.85 -1.89 -18.45
N SER A 137 -9.21 -2.27 -17.34
CA SER A 137 -8.08 -3.21 -17.36
C SER A 137 -8.47 -4.57 -17.92
N LEU A 138 -9.61 -5.14 -17.50
CA LEU A 138 -10.09 -6.42 -18.01
C LEU A 138 -10.63 -6.31 -19.45
N ALA A 139 -11.16 -5.15 -19.86
CA ALA A 139 -11.62 -4.94 -21.23
C ALA A 139 -10.48 -5.04 -22.26
N ASP A 140 -9.28 -4.55 -21.92
CA ASP A 140 -8.08 -4.70 -22.76
C ASP A 140 -7.63 -6.17 -22.86
N LEU A 141 -7.79 -6.95 -21.80
CA LEU A 141 -7.54 -8.40 -21.83
C LEU A 141 -8.63 -9.16 -22.65
N ARG A 142 -9.85 -8.61 -22.70
CA ARG A 142 -11.05 -9.26 -23.27
C ARG A 142 -11.21 -9.07 -24.78
N ASP A 143 -10.44 -8.20 -25.45
CA ASP A 143 -10.65 -7.82 -26.86
C ASP A 143 -10.68 -9.00 -27.87
N LYS A 144 -10.37 -10.23 -27.44
CA LYS A 144 -10.44 -11.47 -28.25
C LYS A 144 -11.59 -12.43 -27.94
N VAL A 145 -12.44 -12.21 -26.93
CA VAL A 145 -13.48 -13.18 -26.50
C VAL A 145 -14.88 -12.68 -26.84
N ASP A 146 -15.67 -13.56 -27.47
CA ASP A 146 -16.93 -13.32 -28.18
C ASP A 146 -17.90 -12.30 -27.55
N HIS A 147 -18.41 -11.42 -28.41
CA HIS A 147 -19.33 -10.33 -28.11
C HIS A 147 -20.75 -10.87 -27.88
N ASP A 148 -21.05 -11.42 -26.69
CA ASP A 148 -22.43 -11.73 -26.31
C ASP A 148 -23.13 -10.46 -25.75
N PRO A 149 -24.09 -9.86 -26.50
CA PRO A 149 -24.62 -8.52 -26.20
C PRO A 149 -25.49 -8.45 -24.94
N THR A 150 -25.92 -9.59 -24.39
CA THR A 150 -26.89 -9.63 -23.27
C THR A 150 -26.21 -9.68 -21.91
N GLY A 151 -25.02 -10.28 -21.81
CA GLY A 151 -24.22 -10.35 -20.58
C GLY A 151 -23.45 -9.06 -20.25
N GLY A 152 -23.25 -8.20 -21.26
CA GLY A 152 -22.48 -6.95 -21.12
C GLY A 152 -23.07 -5.95 -20.12
N ASN A 153 -24.40 -5.80 -20.09
CA ASN A 153 -25.06 -4.78 -19.25
C ASN A 153 -25.01 -5.12 -17.75
N ILE A 154 -25.21 -6.39 -17.39
CA ILE A 154 -25.13 -6.83 -15.99
C ILE A 154 -23.68 -6.78 -15.49
N ARG A 155 -22.71 -7.15 -16.35
CA ARG A 155 -21.28 -7.08 -16.05
C ARG A 155 -20.81 -5.65 -15.81
N TRP A 156 -21.13 -4.73 -16.72
CA TRP A 156 -20.80 -3.31 -16.57
C TRP A 156 -21.35 -2.72 -15.25
N THR A 157 -22.57 -3.12 -14.88
CA THR A 157 -23.19 -2.66 -13.64
C THR A 157 -22.47 -3.19 -12.40
N VAL A 158 -22.04 -4.46 -12.39
CA VAL A 158 -21.28 -5.07 -11.29
C VAL A 158 -19.91 -4.42 -11.15
N ASP A 159 -19.22 -4.15 -12.26
CA ASP A 159 -17.90 -3.52 -12.23
C ASP A 159 -17.97 -2.04 -11.83
N LEU A 160 -19.00 -1.31 -12.28
CA LEU A 160 -19.28 0.05 -11.85
C LEU A 160 -19.59 0.10 -10.35
N LEU A 161 -20.39 -0.85 -9.86
CA LEU A 161 -20.69 -0.95 -8.43
C LEU A 161 -19.43 -1.24 -7.62
N PHE A 162 -18.57 -2.17 -8.08
CA PHE A 162 -17.27 -2.43 -7.47
C PHE A 162 -16.41 -1.17 -7.42
N TYR A 163 -16.28 -0.46 -8.55
CA TYR A 163 -15.49 0.76 -8.66
C TYR A 163 -16.02 1.85 -7.72
N VAL A 164 -17.32 2.16 -7.78
CA VAL A 164 -17.92 3.19 -6.93
C VAL A 164 -17.81 2.81 -5.46
N VAL A 165 -18.13 1.56 -5.07
CA VAL A 165 -18.08 1.17 -3.67
C VAL A 165 -16.65 1.18 -3.15
N VAL A 166 -15.68 0.56 -3.84
CA VAL A 166 -14.31 0.43 -3.32
C VAL A 166 -13.53 1.75 -3.40
N ILE A 167 -13.58 2.46 -4.53
CA ILE A 167 -12.82 3.70 -4.73
C ILE A 167 -13.43 4.86 -3.94
N VAL A 168 -14.77 5.03 -3.92
CA VAL A 168 -15.40 6.10 -3.12
C VAL A 168 -15.21 5.83 -1.63
N MET A 169 -15.28 4.57 -1.19
CA MET A 169 -15.00 4.21 0.20
C MET A 169 -13.54 4.46 0.57
N LEU A 170 -12.57 4.05 -0.25
CA LEU A 170 -11.15 4.30 0.00
C LEU A 170 -10.82 5.78 0.04
N LEU A 171 -11.24 6.56 -0.97
CA LEU A 171 -10.94 7.98 -1.06
C LEU A 171 -11.62 8.77 0.06
N ASN A 172 -12.91 8.51 0.34
CA ASN A 172 -13.62 9.24 1.39
C ASN A 172 -13.15 8.87 2.79
N ILE A 173 -12.71 7.62 3.04
CA ILE A 173 -12.18 7.24 4.35
C ILE A 173 -10.75 7.78 4.53
N ILE A 174 -9.87 7.70 3.52
CA ILE A 174 -8.51 8.24 3.64
C ILE A 174 -8.56 9.77 3.85
N PHE A 175 -9.30 10.50 3.00
CA PHE A 175 -9.45 11.94 3.20
C PHE A 175 -10.20 12.27 4.49
N GLY A 176 -11.19 11.47 4.88
CA GLY A 176 -11.89 11.62 6.15
C GLY A 176 -10.95 11.52 7.35
N ILE A 177 -10.11 10.48 7.41
CA ILE A 177 -9.12 10.29 8.48
C ILE A 177 -8.09 11.42 8.47
N VAL A 178 -7.59 11.82 7.30
CA VAL A 178 -6.61 12.91 7.19
C VAL A 178 -7.20 14.25 7.66
N ILE A 179 -8.45 14.55 7.29
CA ILE A 179 -9.14 15.77 7.74
C ILE A 179 -9.39 15.74 9.25
N ASP A 180 -9.84 14.61 9.79
CA ASP A 180 -10.07 14.43 11.23
C ASP A 180 -8.77 14.58 12.01
N THR A 181 -7.66 13.98 11.53
CA THR A 181 -6.35 14.18 12.12
C THR A 181 -5.90 15.66 12.07
N PHE A 182 -6.09 16.35 10.94
CA PHE A 182 -5.73 17.76 10.85
C PHE A 182 -6.59 18.65 11.76
N ALA A 183 -7.86 18.30 11.97
CA ALA A 183 -8.70 18.95 12.97
C ALA A 183 -8.16 18.71 14.39
N GLN A 184 -7.82 17.46 14.73
CA GLN A 184 -7.25 17.10 16.03
C GLN A 184 -5.93 17.82 16.33
N GLN A 185 -5.04 17.94 15.33
CA GLN A 185 -3.79 18.71 15.50
C GLN A 185 -4.06 20.19 15.78
N ARG A 186 -5.07 20.79 15.13
CA ARG A 186 -5.44 22.19 15.36
C ARG A 186 -6.01 22.39 16.77
N ASP A 187 -6.84 21.47 17.24
CA ASP A 187 -7.41 21.54 18.59
C ASP A 187 -6.34 21.37 19.68
N LEU A 188 -5.37 20.46 19.47
CA LEU A 188 -4.23 20.29 20.38
C LEU A 188 -3.38 21.56 20.48
N GLN A 189 -3.10 22.22 19.34
CA GLN A 189 -2.36 23.49 19.34
C GLN A 189 -3.10 24.59 20.10
N LYS A 190 -4.44 24.60 20.03
CA LYS A 190 -5.26 25.56 20.76
C LYS A 190 -5.24 25.31 22.26
N GLN A 191 -5.38 24.06 22.70
CA GLN A 191 -5.31 23.69 24.11
C GLN A 191 -3.95 24.05 24.73
N ILE A 192 -2.84 23.74 24.05
CA ILE A 192 -1.50 24.11 24.53
C ILE A 192 -1.37 25.62 24.71
N LYS A 193 -1.98 26.42 23.83
CA LYS A 193 -1.96 27.88 23.95
C LYS A 193 -2.79 28.35 25.15
N ASP A 194 -3.99 27.80 25.33
CA ASP A 194 -4.88 28.14 26.43
C ASP A 194 -4.30 27.71 27.81
N ASP A 195 -3.49 26.65 27.88
CA ASP A 195 -2.80 26.19 29.11
C ASP A 195 -1.58 27.06 29.49
N ILE A 196 -1.03 27.82 28.53
CA ILE A 196 0.12 28.71 28.74
C ILE A 196 -0.32 30.10 29.22
N ASP A 197 -1.54 30.53 28.86
CA ASP A 197 -2.14 31.83 29.22
C ASP A 197 -2.84 31.79 30.59
#